data_AF-A0A5C5FQ94-F1
#
_entry.id   AF-A0A5C5FQ94-F1
#
_cell.length_a   1.000
_cell.length_b   1.000
_cell.length_c   1.000
_cell.angle_alpha   90.00
_cell.angle_beta   90.00
_cell.angle_gamma   90.00
#
_symmetry.space_group_name_H-M   'P 1'
#
loop_
_entity.id
_entity.type
_entity.pdbx_description
1 polymer ?
#
loop_
_entity_poly.entity_id
_entity_poly.type
_entity_poly.pdbx_seq_one_letter_code
_entity_poly.pdbx_strand_id
1 'polypeptide(L)'
;MSAAFGPFRRSYTYLQRTAHESPAVFYSIILGALGPAMVLTVPEARKRFFGYRPVERPPTTYPLPNRPREPVEGYEDGWKLKA
;
A
#
# COMPACT_ATOMS: atom_id res chain seq x y z
N MET A 1 -15.26 -3.57 43.46
CA MET A 1 -15.04 -3.12 42.07
C MET A 1 -13.72 -2.36 41.83
N SER A 2 -12.86 -2.12 42.83
CA SER A 2 -11.61 -1.34 42.68
C SER A 2 -10.44 -2.11 42.03
N ALA A 3 -10.33 -3.43 42.26
CA ALA A 3 -9.17 -4.22 41.78
C ALA A 3 -9.11 -4.39 40.25
N ALA A 4 -10.25 -4.37 39.55
CA ALA A 4 -10.32 -4.66 38.12
C ALA A 4 -9.62 -3.59 37.24
N PHE A 5 -9.57 -2.34 37.69
CA PHE A 5 -8.93 -1.23 36.96
C PHE A 5 -7.51 -0.88 37.49
N GLY A 6 -7.04 -1.59 38.52
CA GLY A 6 -5.70 -1.44 39.08
C GLY A 6 -4.56 -1.50 38.07
N PRO A 7 -4.50 -2.51 37.16
CA PRO A 7 -3.41 -2.60 36.18
C PRO A 7 -3.46 -1.44 35.17
N PHE A 8 -4.63 -1.06 34.67
CA PHE A 8 -4.77 0.05 33.71
C PHE A 8 -4.29 1.38 34.27
N ARG A 9 -4.62 1.68 35.53
CA ARG A 9 -4.18 2.92 36.19
C ARG A 9 -2.66 2.94 36.36
N ARG A 10 -2.04 1.81 36.73
CA ARG A 10 -0.59 1.68 36.86
C ARG A 10 0.11 1.85 35.51
N SER A 11 -0.41 1.24 34.45
CA SER A 11 0.12 1.41 33.09
C SER A 11 0.03 2.86 32.62
N TYR A 12 -1.09 3.55 32.86
CA TYR A 12 -1.24 4.96 32.48
C TYR A 12 -0.23 5.87 33.20
N THR A 13 -0.10 5.73 34.52
CA THR A 13 0.89 6.51 35.29
C THR A 13 2.33 6.21 34.85
N TYR A 14 2.64 4.97 34.50
CA TYR A 14 3.94 4.59 33.95
C TYR A 14 4.22 5.24 32.59
N LEU A 15 3.25 5.20 31.66
CA LEU A 15 3.39 5.84 30.35
C LEU A 15 3.57 7.35 30.50
N GLN A 16 2.78 7.99 31.37
CA GLN A 16 2.91 9.42 31.68
C GLN A 16 4.29 9.76 32.22
N ARG A 17 4.80 8.98 33.19
CA ARG A 17 6.14 9.17 33.75
C ARG A 17 7.23 9.03 32.67
N THR A 18 7.14 7.99 31.85
CA THR A 18 8.12 7.72 30.78
C THR A 18 8.15 8.83 29.73
N ALA A 19 6.98 9.41 29.42
CA ALA A 19 6.87 10.55 28.51
C ALA A 19 7.58 11.82 29.01
N HIS A 20 7.62 12.04 30.33
CA HIS A 20 8.30 13.20 30.93
C HIS A 20 9.78 12.94 31.25
N GLU A 21 10.13 11.75 31.76
CA GLU A 21 11.52 11.43 32.16
C GLU A 21 12.40 11.05 30.96
N SER A 22 11.83 10.44 29.92
CA SER A 22 12.57 9.93 28.76
C SER A 22 11.81 10.16 27.45
N PRO A 23 11.56 11.43 27.07
CA PRO A 23 10.69 11.76 25.93
C PRO A 23 11.17 11.15 24.62
N ALA A 24 12.48 11.13 24.36
CA ALA A 24 13.03 10.61 23.11
C ALA A 24 12.71 9.11 22.90
N VAL A 25 12.83 8.29 23.95
CA VAL A 25 12.53 6.85 23.88
C VAL A 25 11.03 6.62 23.75
N PHE A 26 10.22 7.34 24.53
CA PHE A 26 8.78 7.19 24.51
C PHE A 26 8.17 7.52 23.13
N TYR A 27 8.48 8.70 22.59
CA TYR A 27 7.90 9.15 21.32
C TYR A 27 8.48 8.42 20.11
N SER A 28 9.73 7.98 20.15
CA SER A 28 10.30 7.17 19.05
C SER A 28 9.58 5.83 18.89
N ILE A 29 9.24 5.15 19.99
CA ILE A 29 8.47 3.91 19.96
C ILE A 29 7.05 4.17 19.43
N ILE A 30 6.38 5.22 19.91
CA ILE A 30 5.02 5.54 19.45
C ILE A 30 5.01 5.87 17.96
N LEU A 31 5.90 6.74 17.49
CA LEU A 31 5.99 7.11 16.08
C LEU A 31 6.40 5.90 15.21
N GLY A 32 7.32 5.08 15.71
CA GLY A 32 7.73 3.83 15.06
C GLY A 32 6.58 2.84 14.92
N ALA A 33 5.71 2.72 15.94
CA ALA A 33 4.53 1.86 15.91
C ALA A 33 3.37 2.46 15.08
N LEU A 34 3.26 3.79 15.03
CA LEU A 34 2.24 4.50 14.28
C LEU A 34 2.33 4.20 12.78
N GLY A 35 3.56 4.10 12.23
CA GLY A 35 3.79 3.78 10.81
C GLY A 35 3.14 2.47 10.36
N PRO A 36 3.51 1.31 10.93
CA PRO A 36 2.89 0.02 10.63
C PRO A 36 1.38 0.02 10.88
N ALA A 37 0.91 0.65 11.96
CA ALA A 37 -0.52 0.75 12.24
C ALA A 37 -1.27 1.50 11.12
N MET A 38 -0.71 2.60 10.62
CA MET A 38 -1.27 3.35 9.50
C MET A 38 -1.23 2.56 8.19
N VAL A 39 -0.16 1.81 7.91
CA VAL A 39 -0.08 0.96 6.70
C VAL A 39 -1.20 -0.08 6.67
N LEU A 40 -1.58 -0.62 7.83
CA LEU A 40 -2.66 -1.61 7.94
C LEU A 40 -4.06 -0.97 7.88
N THR A 41 -4.24 0.20 8.48
CA THR A 41 -5.57 0.80 8.66
C THR A 41 -5.97 1.78 7.57
N VAL A 42 -5.04 2.62 7.12
CA VAL A 42 -5.31 3.73 6.19
C VAL A 42 -5.76 3.24 4.80
N PRO A 43 -5.19 2.19 4.17
CA PRO A 43 -5.62 1.77 2.85
C PRO A 43 -7.08 1.33 2.81
N GLU A 44 -7.52 0.56 3.81
CA GLU A 44 -8.90 0.09 3.91
C GLU A 44 -9.87 1.24 4.21
N ALA A 45 -9.49 2.17 5.11
CA ALA A 45 -10.27 3.38 5.35
C ALA A 45 -10.41 4.22 4.06
N ARG A 46 -9.32 4.39 3.30
CA ARG A 46 -9.29 5.18 2.06
C ARG A 46 -10.19 4.59 0.97
N LYS A 47 -10.18 3.28 0.79
CA LYS A 47 -11.04 2.59 -0.19
C LYS A 47 -12.52 2.67 0.18
N ARG A 48 -12.86 2.46 1.47
CA ARG A 48 -14.25 2.31 1.93
C ARG A 48 -14.96 3.64 2.16
N PHE A 49 -14.28 4.62 2.74
CA PHE A 49 -14.91 5.88 3.14
C PHE A 49 -14.63 7.04 2.18
N PHE A 50 -13.46 7.05 1.54
CA PHE A 50 -13.01 8.18 0.71
C PHE A 50 -13.12 7.89 -0.80
N GLY A 51 -13.72 6.75 -1.19
CA GLY A 51 -13.97 6.41 -2.59
C GLY A 51 -12.70 6.21 -3.43
N TYR A 52 -11.55 6.02 -2.79
CA TYR A 52 -10.28 5.88 -3.49
C TYR A 52 -10.22 4.57 -4.28
N ARG A 53 -9.94 4.67 -5.58
CA ARG A 53 -9.69 3.55 -6.47
C ARG A 53 -8.21 3.52 -6.85
N PRO A 54 -7.53 2.36 -6.74
CA PRO A 54 -6.15 2.25 -7.20
C PRO A 54 -6.11 2.49 -8.71
N VAL A 55 -5.07 3.21 -9.15
CA VAL A 55 -4.84 3.47 -10.57
C VAL A 55 -4.46 2.16 -11.26
N GLU A 56 -4.96 1.95 -12.47
CA GLU A 56 -4.55 0.83 -13.30
C GLU A 56 -3.05 0.90 -13.59
N ARG A 57 -2.40 -0.27 -13.60
CA ARG A 57 -0.95 -0.32 -13.81
C ARG A 57 -0.64 0.03 -15.28
N PRO A 58 0.27 0.96 -15.55
CA PRO A 58 0.68 1.23 -16.92
C PRO A 58 1.36 -0.01 -17.52
N PRO A 59 1.25 -0.21 -18.85
CA PRO A 59 1.91 -1.32 -19.52
C PRO A 59 3.42 -1.12 -19.44
N THR A 60 4.13 -2.13 -18.95
CA THR A 60 5.60 -2.16 -18.90
C THR A 60 6.22 -2.74 -20.17
N THR A 61 5.41 -3.39 -21.01
CA THR A 61 5.82 -4.06 -22.24
C THR A 61 4.83 -3.76 -23.36
N TYR A 62 5.24 -4.03 -24.60
CA TYR A 62 4.33 -3.92 -25.75
C TYR A 62 3.08 -4.81 -25.51
N PRO A 63 1.86 -4.25 -25.59
CA PRO A 63 0.65 -5.01 -25.32
C PRO A 63 0.40 -5.97 -26.48
N LEU A 64 0.84 -7.22 -26.31
CA LEU A 64 0.61 -8.25 -27.31
C LEU A 64 -0.84 -8.74 -27.20
N PRO A 65 -1.63 -8.70 -28.29
CA PRO A 65 -3.00 -9.21 -28.26
C PRO A 65 -2.97 -10.74 -28.06
N ASN A 66 -3.79 -11.24 -27.14
CA ASN A 66 -3.94 -12.68 -26.90
C ASN A 66 -4.89 -13.30 -27.95
N ARG A 67 -4.47 -13.29 -29.21
CA ARG A 67 -5.20 -13.91 -30.33
C ARG A 67 -4.26 -14.69 -31.26
N PRO A 68 -4.76 -15.71 -31.97
CA PRO A 68 -4.00 -16.38 -33.03
C PRO A 68 -3.55 -15.40 -34.12
N ARG A 69 -2.49 -15.75 -34.85
CA ARG A 69 -2.04 -14.94 -35.99
C ARG A 69 -3.11 -14.98 -37.08
N GLU A 70 -3.45 -13.81 -37.58
CA GLU A 70 -4.28 -13.64 -38.77
C GLU A 70 -3.37 -13.31 -39.96
N PRO A 71 -3.61 -13.90 -41.15
CA PRO A 71 -2.91 -13.47 -42.36
C PRO A 71 -3.26 -12.02 -42.66
N VAL A 72 -2.24 -11.21 -42.95
CA VAL A 72 -2.39 -9.80 -43.32
C VAL A 72 -1.97 -9.63 -44.77
N GLU A 73 -2.68 -8.76 -45.51
CA GLU A 73 -2.38 -8.42 -46.90
C GLU A 73 -2.13 -6.91 -47.03
N GLY A 74 -1.43 -6.46 -48.08
CA GLY A 74 -1.34 -5.03 -48.44
C GLY A 74 0.05 -4.38 -48.45
N TYR A 75 1.10 -5.11 -48.02
CA TYR A 75 2.51 -4.65 -48.07
C TYR A 75 3.44 -5.71 -48.70
N GLU A 76 2.90 -6.55 -49.58
CA GLU A 76 3.69 -7.57 -50.27
C GLU A 76 4.70 -6.92 -51.23
N ASP A 77 5.91 -7.50 -51.33
CA ASP A 77 6.99 -6.99 -52.15
C ASP A 77 6.60 -7.00 -53.65
N GLY A 78 6.25 -5.83 -54.18
CA GLY A 78 5.73 -5.64 -55.54
C GLY A 78 6.73 -5.86 -56.69
N TRP A 79 7.95 -6.30 -56.41
CA TRP A 79 8.95 -6.59 -57.42
C TRP A 79 9.07 -8.11 -57.61
N LYS A 80 8.17 -8.69 -58.42
CA LYS A 80 8.30 -10.08 -58.87
C LYS A 80 9.61 -10.24 -59.63
N LEU A 81 10.57 -10.98 -59.07
CA LEU A 81 11.68 -11.54 -59.85
C LEU A 81 11.08 -12.51 -60.87
N LYS A 82 11.09 -12.11 -62.15
CA LYS A 82 10.87 -13.03 -63.26
C LYS A 82 12.04 -14.01 -63.27
N ALA A 83 11.76 -15.27 -62.90
CA ALA A 83 12.63 -16.40 -63.20
C ALA A 83 12.71 -16.63 -64.72
#